data_AF-A0A7K2NU63-F1
#
_entry.id   AF-A0A7K2NU63-F1
#
_cell.length_a   1.000
_cell.length_b   1.000
_cell.length_c   1.000
_cell.angle_alpha   90.00
_cell.angle_beta   90.00
_cell.angle_gamma   90.00
#
_symmetry.space_group_name_H-M   'P 1'
#
loop_
_entity.id
_entity.type
_entity.pdbx_description
1 polymer ?
#
loop_
_entity_poly.entity_id
_entity_poly.type
_entity_poly.pdbx_seq_one_letter_code
_entity_poly.pdbx_strand_id
1 'polypeptide(L)'
;FDVFALAGDDSVDAMHRVLYLDLPGEFWLALLGLPALWARGRRSRRDPLVLMFALDCAVVAYGWFSGHYTYGRILGLTLVPLQFALAVELAAPRPWGRWRTALGRTATAGALLGFLAVHAGAVVPRALDPVGFEQPPQWPTYTWAARHIGPGEVVITDGYYAGHAIAGYGPNLAAPAWPDPALDERERGRRAAAVKAYLAPGSTRAERAAVVRRYHVRWLLLTRWHPVPEEAVVVAWSERTGEVLARVG
;
A
#
# COMPACT_ATOMS: atom_id res chain seq x y z
N PHE A 1 -16.72 10.97 7.24
CA PHE A 1 -15.43 10.58 7.86
C PHE A 1 -15.43 11.10 9.29
N ASP A 2 -15.56 10.21 10.26
CA ASP A 2 -15.45 10.54 11.69
C ASP A 2 -14.08 10.07 12.17
N VAL A 3 -13.27 11.00 12.70
CA VAL A 3 -11.92 10.70 13.21
C VAL A 3 -12.00 9.81 14.45
N PHE A 4 -13.10 9.89 15.20
CA PHE A 4 -13.33 9.01 16.36
C PHE A 4 -13.76 7.60 15.96
N ALA A 5 -14.27 7.40 14.74
CA ALA A 5 -14.56 6.06 14.22
C ALA A 5 -13.29 5.26 13.86
N LEU A 6 -12.12 5.92 13.79
CA LEU A 6 -10.81 5.26 13.66
C LEU A 6 -10.27 4.76 15.00
N ALA A 7 -10.80 5.25 16.12
CA ALA A 7 -10.40 4.77 17.45
C ALA A 7 -10.99 3.37 17.67
N GLY A 8 -10.17 2.34 17.47
CA GLY A 8 -10.56 0.92 17.55
C GLY A 8 -10.85 0.27 16.19
N ASP A 9 -10.46 0.89 15.08
CA ASP A 9 -10.48 0.25 13.76
C ASP A 9 -9.20 -0.59 13.57
N ASP A 10 -9.31 -1.91 13.71
CA ASP A 10 -8.20 -2.85 13.54
C ASP A 10 -8.05 -3.32 12.08
N SER A 11 -8.86 -2.82 11.14
CA SER A 11 -8.94 -3.32 9.76
C SER A 11 -7.63 -3.27 9.00
N VAL A 12 -6.75 -2.34 9.39
CA VAL A 12 -5.45 -2.11 8.78
C VAL A 12 -4.29 -2.34 9.75
N ASP A 13 -4.55 -2.80 10.97
CA ASP A 13 -3.54 -2.92 12.03
C ASP A 13 -2.43 -3.89 11.63
N ALA A 14 -2.78 -5.02 11.01
CA ALA A 14 -1.80 -5.99 10.54
C ALA A 14 -0.86 -5.42 9.47
N MET A 15 -1.37 -4.56 8.59
CA MET A 15 -0.54 -3.88 7.58
C MET A 15 0.34 -2.79 8.22
N HIS A 16 -0.21 -1.97 9.12
CA HIS A 16 0.56 -0.90 9.74
C HIS A 16 1.57 -1.40 10.77
N ARG A 17 1.35 -2.57 11.38
CA ARG A 17 2.31 -3.20 12.28
C ARG A 17 3.67 -3.44 11.60
N VAL A 18 3.68 -3.79 10.31
CA VAL A 18 4.92 -3.96 9.53
C VAL A 18 5.69 -2.65 9.47
N LEU A 19 5.01 -1.53 9.23
CA LEU A 19 5.65 -0.20 9.19
C LEU A 19 6.31 0.17 10.52
N TYR A 20 5.74 -0.24 11.65
CA TYR A 20 6.36 0.01 12.95
C TYR A 20 7.60 -0.86 13.21
N LEU A 21 7.66 -2.07 12.64
CA LEU A 21 8.82 -2.97 12.81
C LEU A 21 10.01 -2.54 11.95
N ASP A 22 9.74 -2.03 10.75
CA ASP A 22 10.77 -1.65 9.77
C ASP A 22 11.05 -0.13 9.72
N LEU A 23 10.62 0.60 10.75
CA LEU A 23 10.80 2.05 10.91
C LEU A 23 12.22 2.56 10.58
N PRO A 24 13.30 1.94 11.09
CA PRO A 24 14.67 2.35 10.76
C PRO A 24 15.07 2.08 9.31
N GLY A 25 14.52 1.03 8.68
CA GLY A 25 14.79 0.72 7.28
C GLY A 25 14.17 1.76 6.34
N GLU A 26 12.93 2.17 6.65
CA GLU A 26 12.13 3.02 5.76
C GLU A 26 12.36 4.52 5.98
N PHE A 27 12.63 4.98 7.22
CA PHE A 27 12.56 6.41 7.56
C PHE A 27 13.86 7.05 8.03
N TRP A 28 14.99 6.32 8.05
CA TRP A 28 16.24 6.86 8.60
C TRP A 28 16.76 8.11 7.86
N LEU A 29 16.53 8.22 6.55
CA LEU A 29 16.93 9.40 5.77
C LEU A 29 16.19 10.68 6.19
N ALA A 30 14.97 10.56 6.73
CA ALA A 30 14.23 11.70 7.23
C ALA A 30 14.91 12.34 8.47
N LEU A 31 15.73 11.59 9.20
CA LEU A 31 16.48 12.08 10.36
C LEU A 31 17.49 13.17 9.99
N LEU A 32 17.83 13.32 8.70
CA LEU A 32 18.64 14.43 8.19
C LEU A 32 17.98 15.81 8.43
N GLY A 33 16.67 15.86 8.63
CA GLY A 33 15.96 17.09 9.01
C GLY A 33 16.02 17.43 10.51
N LEU A 34 16.43 16.49 11.37
CA LEU A 34 16.48 16.71 12.82
C LEU A 34 17.39 17.87 13.24
N PRO A 35 18.61 18.05 12.68
CA PRO A 35 19.45 19.16 13.08
C PRO A 35 18.86 20.52 12.71
N ALA A 36 18.13 20.60 11.59
CA ALA A 36 17.41 21.80 11.19
C ALA A 36 16.23 22.08 12.15
N LEU A 37 15.44 21.06 12.47
CA LEU A 37 14.34 21.17 13.43
C LEU A 37 14.82 21.56 14.83
N TRP A 38 15.93 20.98 15.30
CA TRP A 38 16.55 21.30 16.58
C TRP A 38 17.04 22.76 16.63
N ALA A 39 17.67 23.26 15.56
CA ALA A 39 18.08 24.64 15.47
C ALA A 39 16.89 25.60 15.59
N ARG A 40 15.72 25.25 15.03
CA ARG A 40 14.47 26.00 15.21
C ARG A 40 13.96 25.95 16.65
N GLY A 41 13.93 24.75 17.25
CA GLY A 41 13.49 24.55 18.63
C GLY A 41 14.33 25.32 19.66
N ARG A 42 15.63 25.49 19.40
CA ARG A 42 16.51 26.33 20.22
C ARG A 42 16.20 27.83 20.12
N ARG A 43 15.66 28.30 19.00
CA ARG A 43 15.25 29.70 18.81
C ARG A 43 13.85 29.96 19.38
N SER A 44 12.94 28.99 19.23
CA SER A 44 11.59 29.08 19.77
C SER A 44 11.06 27.70 20.15
N ARG A 45 10.71 27.52 21.43
CA ARG A 45 10.03 26.31 21.92
C ARG A 45 8.59 26.17 21.42
N ARG A 46 8.00 27.26 20.90
CA ARG A 46 6.66 27.27 20.30
C ARG A 46 6.71 27.29 18.78
N ASP A 47 7.83 26.89 18.18
CA ASP A 47 7.93 26.77 16.72
C ASP A 47 6.89 25.75 16.21
N PRO A 48 6.03 26.10 15.24
CA PRO A 48 4.97 25.22 14.76
C PRO A 48 5.47 23.86 14.25
N LEU A 49 6.63 23.81 13.58
CA LEU A 49 7.17 22.55 13.06
C LEU A 49 7.66 21.65 14.20
N VAL A 50 8.21 22.23 15.26
CA VAL A 50 8.66 21.48 16.45
C VAL A 50 7.46 20.93 17.21
N LEU A 51 6.41 21.73 17.39
CA LEU A 51 5.17 21.27 18.05
C LEU A 51 4.47 20.19 17.24
N MET A 52 4.38 20.35 15.91
CA MET A 52 3.82 19.34 15.01
C MET A 52 4.57 18.02 15.12
N PHE A 53 5.91 18.05 14.99
CA PHE A 53 6.75 16.86 15.14
C PHE A 53 6.55 16.18 16.49
N ALA A 54 6.56 16.95 17.59
CA ALA A 54 6.40 16.40 18.93
C ALA A 54 5.01 15.76 19.15
N LEU A 55 3.95 16.39 18.64
CA LEU A 55 2.59 15.85 18.70
C LEU A 55 2.46 14.58 17.86
N ASP A 56 2.99 14.57 16.64
CA ASP A 56 2.96 13.40 15.76
C ASP A 56 3.73 12.22 16.39
N CYS A 57 4.91 12.48 16.98
CA CYS A 57 5.66 11.47 17.74
C CYS A 57 4.86 10.94 18.93
N ALA A 58 4.11 11.79 19.63
CA ALA A 58 3.28 11.37 20.75
C ALA A 58 2.13 10.44 20.30
N VAL A 59 1.50 10.72 19.15
CA VAL A 59 0.46 9.84 18.59
C VAL A 59 1.05 8.50 18.12
N VAL A 60 2.21 8.53 17.47
CA VAL A 60 2.90 7.30 17.05
C VAL A 60 3.29 6.44 18.24
N ALA A 61 3.84 7.07 19.30
CA ALA A 61 4.18 6.39 20.54
C ALA A 61 2.93 5.81 21.22
N TYR A 62 1.82 6.56 21.23
CA TYR A 62 0.54 6.05 21.73
C TYR A 62 0.09 4.83 20.93
N GLY A 63 0.15 4.84 19.60
CA GLY A 63 -0.19 3.67 18.77
C GLY A 63 0.65 2.43 19.10
N TRP A 64 1.96 2.61 19.30
CA TRP A 64 2.86 1.52 19.71
C TRP A 64 2.52 0.95 21.09
N PHE A 65 2.37 1.81 22.11
CA PHE A 65 2.14 1.36 23.49
C PHE A 65 0.70 0.88 23.75
N SER A 66 -0.28 1.40 23.03
CA SER A 66 -1.68 0.96 23.12
C SER A 66 -1.97 -0.30 22.30
N GLY A 67 -1.08 -0.66 21.37
CA GLY A 67 -1.29 -1.76 20.43
C GLY A 67 -2.24 -1.43 19.28
N HIS A 68 -2.66 -0.17 19.14
CA HIS A 68 -3.49 0.31 18.03
C HIS A 68 -2.59 0.75 16.87
N TYR A 69 -2.30 -0.14 15.93
CA TYR A 69 -1.34 0.13 14.86
C TYR A 69 -1.90 0.99 13.73
N THR A 70 -3.22 1.21 13.67
CA THR A 70 -3.89 2.14 12.73
C THR A 70 -3.29 3.55 12.76
N TYR A 71 -2.69 3.98 13.87
CA TYR A 71 -1.96 5.24 13.96
C TYR A 71 -0.64 5.29 13.17
N GLY A 72 -0.20 4.15 12.62
CA GLY A 72 0.93 4.09 11.67
C GLY A 72 0.74 4.98 10.44
N ARG A 73 -0.51 5.33 10.11
CA ARG A 73 -0.84 6.33 9.07
C ARG A 73 -0.18 7.70 9.31
N ILE A 74 0.10 8.04 10.57
CA ILE A 74 0.72 9.31 10.95
C ILE A 74 2.25 9.26 10.78
N LEU A 75 2.87 8.08 10.64
CA LEU A 75 4.32 7.96 10.44
C LEU A 75 4.82 8.82 9.27
N GLY A 76 4.14 8.81 8.13
CA GLY A 76 4.49 9.69 7.00
C GLY A 76 4.38 11.19 7.33
N LEU A 77 3.36 11.58 8.10
CA LEU A 77 3.16 12.96 8.55
C LEU A 77 4.24 13.41 9.53
N THR A 78 4.75 12.52 10.39
CA THR A 78 5.84 12.84 11.32
C THR A 78 7.12 13.31 10.61
N LEU A 79 7.30 12.96 9.34
CA LEU A 79 8.49 13.33 8.56
C LEU A 79 8.36 14.71 7.92
N VAL A 80 7.13 15.18 7.72
CA VAL A 80 6.83 16.49 7.12
C VAL A 80 7.53 17.64 7.85
N PRO A 81 7.44 17.79 9.19
CA PRO A 81 8.13 18.87 9.88
C PRO A 81 9.66 18.82 9.71
N LEU A 82 10.25 17.63 9.62
CA LEU A 82 11.69 17.45 9.39
C LEU A 82 12.10 17.96 7.99
N GLN A 83 11.33 17.58 6.96
CA GLN A 83 11.57 18.01 5.58
C GLN A 83 11.39 19.52 5.41
N PHE A 84 10.32 20.09 5.98
CA PHE A 84 10.07 21.52 5.93
C PHE A 84 11.11 22.33 6.71
N ALA A 85 11.52 21.86 7.89
CA ALA A 85 12.57 22.53 8.67
C ALA A 85 13.90 22.59 7.90
N LEU A 86 14.26 21.48 7.26
CA LEU A 86 15.44 21.40 6.40
C LEU A 86 15.32 22.34 5.20
N ALA A 87 14.19 22.30 4.48
CA ALA A 87 13.95 23.15 3.32
C ALA A 87 14.04 24.64 3.68
N VAL A 88 13.44 25.06 4.80
CA VAL A 88 13.48 26.46 5.25
C VAL A 88 14.90 26.92 5.60
N GLU A 89 15.71 26.08 6.25
CA GLU A 89 17.11 26.43 6.54
C GLU A 89 17.97 26.50 5.26
N LEU A 90 17.69 25.65 4.27
CA LEU A 90 18.38 25.64 2.98
C LEU A 90 17.86 26.70 2.00
N ALA A 91 16.69 27.28 2.22
CA ALA A 91 16.16 28.39 1.42
C ALA A 91 16.72 29.75 1.86
N ALA A 92 17.50 29.81 2.94
CA ALA A 92 18.04 31.06 3.46
C ALA A 92 18.98 31.76 2.44
N PRO A 93 19.03 33.11 2.43
CA PRO A 93 19.92 33.86 1.55
C PRO A 93 21.38 33.44 1.70
N ARG A 94 22.10 33.44 0.58
CA ARG A 94 23.55 33.20 0.54
C ARG A 94 24.33 34.51 0.76
N PRO A 95 25.58 34.46 1.25
CA PRO A 95 26.39 33.27 1.52
C PRO A 95 26.00 32.54 2.81
N TRP A 96 26.14 31.21 2.82
CA TRP A 96 25.90 30.39 4.00
C TRP A 96 27.13 30.28 4.90
N GLY A 97 26.92 30.33 6.22
CA GLY A 97 27.94 29.95 7.20
C GLY A 97 28.24 28.45 7.17
N ARG A 98 29.36 28.05 7.80
CA ARG A 98 29.86 26.65 7.80
C ARG A 98 28.79 25.61 8.13
N TRP A 99 27.93 25.90 9.11
CA TRP A 99 26.83 25.02 9.52
C TRP A 99 25.83 24.73 8.40
N ARG A 100 25.29 25.77 7.74
CA ARG A 100 24.31 25.60 6.67
C ARG A 100 24.92 24.95 5.43
N THR A 101 26.19 25.22 5.15
CA THR A 101 26.93 24.54 4.09
C THR A 101 27.07 23.04 4.37
N ALA A 102 27.41 22.65 5.61
CA ALA A 102 27.46 21.25 6.00
C ALA A 102 26.07 20.60 5.89
N LEU A 103 25.03 21.25 6.41
CA LEU A 103 23.63 20.78 6.31
C LEU A 103 23.21 20.57 4.86
N GLY A 104 23.51 21.51 3.97
CA GLY A 104 23.19 21.41 2.54
C GLY A 104 23.94 20.27 1.84
N ARG A 105 25.22 20.04 2.17
CA ARG A 105 25.99 18.91 1.64
C ARG A 105 25.41 17.59 2.11
N THR A 106 25.11 17.47 3.40
CA THR A 106 24.50 16.26 3.97
C THR A 106 23.12 15.99 3.37
N ALA A 107 22.28 17.02 3.22
CA ALA A 107 20.97 16.89 2.57
C ALA A 107 21.09 16.43 1.11
N THR A 108 22.05 16.99 0.37
CA THR A 108 22.32 16.58 -1.03
C THR A 108 22.78 15.12 -1.09
N ALA A 109 23.72 14.72 -0.25
CA ALA A 109 24.19 13.35 -0.17
C ALA A 109 23.06 12.36 0.21
N GLY A 110 22.21 12.75 1.17
CA GLY A 110 21.03 11.97 1.56
C GLY A 110 20.01 11.82 0.45
N ALA A 111 19.72 12.90 -0.30
CA ALA A 111 18.81 12.85 -1.44
C ALA A 111 19.35 11.95 -2.57
N LEU A 112 20.65 12.04 -2.87
CA LEU A 112 21.31 11.16 -3.84
C LEU A 112 21.27 9.70 -3.39
N LEU A 113 21.55 9.44 -2.12
CA LEU A 113 21.50 8.09 -1.58
C LEU A 113 20.09 7.51 -1.58
N GLY A 114 19.07 8.29 -1.20
CA GLY A 114 17.67 7.88 -1.28
C GLY A 114 17.24 7.57 -2.70
N PHE A 115 17.64 8.41 -3.66
CA PHE A 115 17.41 8.13 -5.08
C PHE A 115 18.07 6.82 -5.52
N LEU A 116 19.34 6.60 -5.17
CA LEU A 116 20.07 5.39 -5.55
C LEU A 116 19.51 4.12 -4.90
N ALA A 117 19.10 4.20 -3.64
CA ALA A 117 18.58 3.06 -2.90
C ALA A 117 17.15 2.67 -3.31
N VAL A 118 16.30 3.65 -3.62
CA VAL A 118 14.84 3.42 -3.77
C VAL A 118 14.38 3.54 -5.23
N HIS A 119 14.97 4.45 -6.01
CA HIS A 119 14.45 4.81 -7.34
C HIS A 119 15.36 4.42 -8.50
N ALA A 120 16.64 4.13 -8.27
CA ALA A 120 17.58 3.80 -9.35
C ALA A 120 17.11 2.61 -10.17
N GLY A 121 16.59 1.55 -9.55
CA GLY A 121 16.07 0.40 -10.28
C GLY A 121 14.83 0.69 -11.13
N ALA A 122 14.09 1.76 -10.87
CA ALA A 122 12.98 2.18 -11.71
C ALA A 122 13.42 2.98 -12.95
N VAL A 123 14.62 3.59 -12.91
CA VAL A 123 15.12 4.51 -13.94
C VAL A 123 16.23 3.88 -14.78
N VAL A 124 17.08 3.06 -14.17
CA VAL A 124 18.21 2.40 -14.82
C VAL A 124 17.77 1.03 -15.34
N PRO A 125 17.74 0.81 -16.67
CA PRO A 125 17.41 -0.50 -17.23
C PRO A 125 18.42 -1.55 -16.77
N ARG A 126 17.96 -2.78 -16.55
CA ARG A 126 18.82 -3.88 -16.07
C ARG A 126 20.05 -4.16 -16.95
N ALA A 127 19.99 -3.84 -18.25
CA ALA A 127 21.12 -3.98 -19.17
C ALA A 127 22.24 -2.94 -18.94
N LEU A 128 21.94 -1.83 -18.27
CA LEU A 128 22.85 -0.71 -17.98
C LEU A 128 23.15 -0.59 -16.49
N ASP A 129 22.77 -1.60 -15.69
CA ASP A 129 22.90 -1.60 -14.25
C ASP A 129 24.11 -2.45 -13.81
N PRO A 130 25.25 -1.82 -13.47
CA PRO A 130 26.44 -2.54 -13.03
C PRO A 130 26.39 -2.96 -11.55
N VAL A 131 25.45 -2.41 -10.77
CA VAL A 131 25.37 -2.59 -9.31
C VAL A 131 24.31 -3.62 -8.92
N GLY A 132 23.31 -3.84 -9.80
CA GLY A 132 22.20 -4.74 -9.55
C GLY A 132 21.16 -4.12 -8.63
N PHE A 133 20.76 -2.87 -8.89
CA PHE A 133 19.65 -2.21 -8.23
C PHE A 133 18.38 -3.07 -8.26
N GLU A 134 17.63 -3.03 -7.17
CA GLU A 134 16.34 -3.71 -7.08
C GLU A 134 15.35 -3.08 -8.07
N GLN A 135 14.93 -3.88 -9.05
CA GLN A 135 14.02 -3.44 -10.10
C GLN A 135 12.58 -3.56 -9.60
N PRO A 136 11.68 -2.63 -9.96
CA PRO A 136 10.26 -2.75 -9.64
C PRO A 136 9.70 -4.12 -10.07
N PRO A 137 8.83 -4.74 -9.26
CA PRO A 137 8.29 -6.04 -9.58
C PRO A 137 7.47 -5.98 -10.87
N GLN A 138 7.72 -6.91 -11.79
CA GLN A 138 6.98 -7.01 -13.04
C GLN A 138 5.67 -7.77 -12.80
N TRP A 139 4.60 -7.02 -12.52
CA TRP A 139 3.29 -7.61 -12.28
C TRP A 139 2.66 -8.16 -13.57
N PRO A 140 1.85 -9.22 -13.46
CA PRO A 140 1.03 -9.70 -14.56
C PRO A 140 0.12 -8.66 -15.19
N THR A 141 0.03 -8.67 -16.52
CA THR A 141 -1.05 -7.99 -17.23
C THR A 141 -2.27 -8.90 -17.31
N TYR A 142 -3.45 -8.30 -17.15
CA TYR A 142 -4.74 -9.00 -17.18
C TYR A 142 -5.62 -8.60 -18.37
N THR A 143 -5.04 -7.99 -19.39
CA THR A 143 -5.73 -7.63 -20.65
C THR A 143 -6.39 -8.83 -21.33
N TRP A 144 -5.74 -9.99 -21.27
CA TRP A 144 -6.25 -11.26 -21.82
C TRP A 144 -7.57 -11.71 -21.17
N ALA A 145 -7.75 -11.43 -19.87
CA ALA A 145 -8.96 -11.76 -19.13
C ALA A 145 -9.99 -10.63 -19.28
N ALA A 146 -9.55 -9.38 -19.12
CA ALA A 146 -10.41 -8.19 -19.16
C ALA A 146 -11.14 -8.01 -20.49
N ARG A 147 -10.57 -8.45 -21.62
CA ARG A 147 -11.27 -8.41 -22.92
C ARG A 147 -12.57 -9.22 -22.96
N HIS A 148 -12.76 -10.16 -22.03
CA HIS A 148 -13.95 -10.99 -21.91
C HIS A 148 -14.92 -10.48 -20.84
N ILE A 149 -14.46 -9.64 -19.91
CA ILE A 149 -15.22 -9.20 -18.74
C ILE A 149 -15.76 -7.80 -19.03
N GLY A 150 -17.07 -7.65 -18.99
CA GLY A 150 -17.72 -6.36 -19.17
C GLY A 150 -17.40 -5.39 -18.02
N PRO A 151 -17.41 -4.07 -18.26
CA PRO A 151 -17.26 -3.07 -17.21
C PRO A 151 -18.29 -3.28 -16.08
N GLY A 152 -17.82 -3.25 -14.84
CA GLY A 152 -18.65 -3.41 -13.64
C GLY A 152 -19.09 -4.85 -13.33
N GLU A 153 -18.79 -5.83 -14.19
CA GLU A 153 -19.07 -7.23 -13.90
C GLU A 153 -18.22 -7.75 -12.75
N VAL A 154 -18.80 -8.64 -11.95
CA VAL A 154 -18.19 -9.09 -10.69
C VAL A 154 -17.36 -10.35 -10.90
N VAL A 155 -16.12 -10.29 -10.42
CA VAL A 155 -15.10 -11.33 -10.49
C VAL A 155 -14.76 -11.84 -9.08
N ILE A 156 -14.66 -13.16 -8.93
CA ILE A 156 -13.96 -13.80 -7.81
C ILE A 156 -12.56 -14.19 -8.26
N THR A 157 -11.56 -13.98 -7.42
CA THR A 157 -10.20 -14.45 -7.66
C THR A 157 -9.56 -15.00 -6.38
N ASP A 158 -8.69 -16.00 -6.54
CA ASP A 158 -7.87 -16.60 -5.49
C ASP A 158 -6.39 -16.12 -5.56
N GLY A 159 -6.03 -15.40 -6.61
CA GLY A 159 -4.66 -14.95 -6.87
C GLY A 159 -4.36 -13.60 -6.25
N TYR A 160 -3.18 -13.49 -5.61
CA TYR A 160 -2.71 -12.23 -5.03
C TYR A 160 -2.66 -11.10 -6.07
N TYR A 161 -1.94 -11.31 -7.19
CA TYR A 161 -1.79 -10.26 -8.22
C TYR A 161 -3.12 -9.90 -8.89
N ALA A 162 -3.95 -10.90 -9.20
CA ALA A 162 -5.25 -10.70 -9.81
C ALA A 162 -6.16 -9.83 -8.93
N GLY A 163 -6.21 -10.12 -7.62
CA GLY A 163 -6.98 -9.34 -6.65
C GLY A 163 -6.54 -7.88 -6.50
N HIS A 164 -5.33 -7.53 -6.93
CA HIS A 164 -4.81 -6.16 -6.85
C HIS A 164 -4.88 -5.43 -8.19
N ALA A 165 -4.83 -6.15 -9.32
CA ALA A 165 -4.68 -5.53 -10.64
C ALA A 165 -5.95 -5.58 -11.50
N ILE A 166 -6.80 -6.61 -11.37
CA ILE A 166 -7.92 -6.81 -12.31
C ILE A 166 -8.92 -5.66 -12.30
N ALA A 167 -9.17 -5.06 -11.13
CA ALA A 167 -10.10 -3.94 -10.98
C ALA A 167 -9.67 -2.70 -11.78
N GLY A 168 -8.36 -2.51 -12.00
CA GLY A 168 -7.84 -1.44 -12.85
C GLY A 168 -8.24 -1.56 -14.33
N TYR A 169 -8.75 -2.71 -14.75
CA TYR A 169 -9.25 -2.94 -16.11
C TYR A 169 -10.77 -2.75 -16.25
N GLY A 170 -11.49 -2.40 -15.18
CA GLY A 170 -12.94 -2.15 -15.19
C GLY A 170 -13.86 -3.17 -14.49
N PRO A 171 -13.47 -4.45 -14.29
CA PRO A 171 -14.26 -5.39 -13.47
C PRO A 171 -14.33 -5.01 -11.99
N ASN A 172 -15.39 -5.42 -11.31
CA ASN A 172 -15.52 -5.29 -9.86
C ASN A 172 -15.10 -6.58 -9.15
N LEU A 173 -14.42 -6.46 -8.02
CA LEU A 173 -14.13 -7.62 -7.17
C LEU A 173 -15.31 -7.92 -6.25
N ALA A 174 -15.70 -9.19 -6.15
CA ALA A 174 -16.73 -9.64 -5.22
C ALA A 174 -16.34 -9.32 -3.76
N ALA A 175 -15.06 -9.44 -3.44
CA ALA A 175 -14.45 -9.01 -2.18
C ALA A 175 -13.25 -8.10 -2.49
N PRO A 176 -13.39 -6.77 -2.31
CA PRO A 176 -12.28 -5.84 -2.50
C PRO A 176 -11.09 -6.16 -1.59
N ALA A 177 -9.89 -6.14 -2.16
CA ALA A 177 -8.64 -6.38 -1.44
C ALA A 177 -8.32 -5.26 -0.43
N TRP A 178 -8.74 -4.03 -0.75
CA TRP A 178 -8.46 -2.83 0.03
C TRP A 178 -9.72 -2.29 0.71
N PRO A 179 -9.60 -1.65 1.89
CA PRO A 179 -10.68 -0.87 2.46
C PRO A 179 -11.16 0.21 1.48
N ASP A 180 -12.47 0.28 1.27
CA ASP A 180 -13.10 1.27 0.39
C ASP A 180 -14.00 2.17 1.26
N PRO A 181 -13.83 3.50 1.26
CA PRO A 181 -14.72 4.41 1.99
C PRO A 181 -16.20 4.27 1.66
N ALA A 182 -16.54 3.76 0.47
CA ALA A 182 -17.91 3.51 0.03
C ALA A 182 -18.47 2.16 0.52
N LEU A 183 -17.66 1.29 1.11
CA LEU A 183 -18.06 -0.03 1.59
C LEU A 183 -17.78 -0.18 3.10
N ASP A 184 -18.82 -0.45 3.87
CA ASP A 184 -18.67 -0.74 5.30
C ASP A 184 -17.71 -1.92 5.53
N GLU A 185 -16.79 -1.77 6.47
CA GLU A 185 -15.72 -2.75 6.72
C GLU A 185 -16.28 -4.12 7.17
N ARG A 186 -17.40 -4.14 7.90
CA ARG A 186 -18.04 -5.40 8.29
C ARG A 186 -18.61 -6.10 7.07
N GLU A 187 -19.17 -5.35 6.13
CA GLU A 187 -19.63 -5.90 4.85
C GLU A 187 -18.46 -6.40 4.00
N ARG A 188 -17.34 -5.68 3.94
CA ARG A 188 -16.12 -6.14 3.27
C ARG A 188 -15.63 -7.46 3.87
N GLY A 189 -15.60 -7.58 5.20
CA GLY A 189 -15.27 -8.81 5.92
C GLY A 189 -16.22 -9.96 5.59
N ARG A 190 -17.53 -9.72 5.54
CA ARG A 190 -18.53 -10.73 5.13
C ARG A 190 -18.32 -11.20 3.70
N ARG A 191 -17.99 -10.29 2.77
CA ARG A 191 -17.68 -10.63 1.37
C ARG A 191 -16.42 -11.47 1.27
N ALA A 192 -15.35 -11.09 1.98
CA ALA A 192 -14.11 -11.85 2.02
C ALA A 192 -14.33 -13.27 2.57
N ALA A 193 -15.10 -13.42 3.65
CA ALA A 193 -15.45 -14.73 4.20
C ALA A 193 -16.28 -15.57 3.21
N ALA A 194 -17.23 -14.96 2.50
CA ALA A 194 -18.04 -15.64 1.50
C ALA A 194 -17.23 -16.07 0.27
N VAL A 195 -16.28 -15.25 -0.18
CA VAL A 195 -15.35 -15.62 -1.26
C VAL A 195 -14.42 -16.75 -0.82
N LYS A 196 -13.90 -16.70 0.41
CA LYS A 196 -13.09 -17.78 0.98
C LYS A 196 -13.88 -19.09 1.06
N ALA A 197 -15.13 -19.02 1.50
CA ALA A 197 -16.02 -20.18 1.50
C ALA A 197 -16.25 -20.68 0.07
N TYR A 198 -16.61 -19.81 -0.88
CA TYR A 198 -16.78 -20.17 -2.29
C TYR A 198 -15.58 -20.93 -2.88
N LEU A 199 -14.37 -20.50 -2.56
CA LEU A 199 -13.11 -21.09 -3.04
C LEU A 199 -12.66 -22.32 -2.23
N ALA A 200 -13.35 -22.70 -1.15
CA ALA A 200 -12.96 -23.85 -0.34
C ALA A 200 -13.14 -25.16 -1.14
N PRO A 201 -12.20 -26.12 -1.04
CA PRO A 201 -12.30 -27.40 -1.77
C PRO A 201 -13.59 -28.18 -1.46
N GLY A 202 -14.09 -28.08 -0.23
CA GLY A 202 -15.30 -28.77 0.22
C GLY A 202 -16.62 -28.07 -0.09
N SER A 203 -16.60 -26.89 -0.75
CA SER A 203 -17.84 -26.15 -0.99
C SER A 203 -18.71 -26.79 -2.05
N THR A 204 -19.96 -27.00 -1.67
CA THR A 204 -21.00 -27.59 -2.51
C THR A 204 -21.47 -26.60 -3.58
N ARG A 205 -22.04 -27.15 -4.66
CA ARG A 205 -22.67 -26.37 -5.73
C ARG A 205 -23.75 -25.41 -5.20
N ALA A 206 -24.51 -25.82 -4.19
CA ALA A 206 -25.57 -25.00 -3.61
C ALA A 206 -25.01 -23.77 -2.87
N GLU A 207 -23.94 -23.95 -2.11
CA GLU A 207 -23.23 -22.86 -1.42
C GLU A 207 -22.59 -21.89 -2.41
N ARG A 208 -21.91 -22.42 -3.43
CA ARG A 208 -21.30 -21.62 -4.51
C ARG A 208 -22.36 -20.80 -5.25
N ALA A 209 -23.48 -21.42 -5.60
CA ALA A 209 -24.59 -20.74 -6.27
C ALA A 209 -25.23 -19.65 -5.40
N ALA A 210 -25.27 -19.81 -4.07
CA ALA A 210 -25.77 -18.77 -3.16
C ALA A 210 -24.88 -17.52 -3.17
N VAL A 211 -23.55 -17.68 -3.17
CA VAL A 211 -22.58 -16.59 -3.28
C VAL A 211 -22.69 -15.89 -4.64
N VAL A 212 -22.76 -16.67 -5.72
CA VAL A 212 -22.91 -16.15 -7.09
C VAL A 212 -24.16 -15.27 -7.22
N ARG A 213 -25.31 -15.74 -6.73
CA ARG A 213 -26.56 -14.96 -6.76
C ARG A 213 -26.48 -13.72 -5.88
N ARG A 214 -25.94 -13.85 -4.66
CA ARG A 214 -25.91 -12.76 -3.68
C ARG A 214 -25.03 -11.60 -4.12
N TYR A 215 -23.88 -11.89 -4.74
CA TYR A 215 -22.90 -10.88 -5.14
C TYR A 215 -22.82 -10.67 -6.65
N HIS A 216 -23.78 -11.21 -7.40
CA HIS A 216 -23.87 -11.10 -8.87
C HIS A 216 -22.58 -11.48 -9.59
N VAL A 217 -21.89 -12.50 -9.09
CA VAL A 217 -20.62 -12.98 -9.65
C VAL A 217 -20.89 -13.54 -11.05
N ARG A 218 -20.11 -13.10 -12.04
CA ARG A 218 -20.17 -13.64 -13.40
C ARG A 218 -18.90 -14.40 -13.80
N TRP A 219 -17.78 -14.09 -13.14
CA TRP A 219 -16.46 -14.58 -13.54
C TRP A 219 -15.65 -15.09 -12.37
N LEU A 220 -14.82 -16.08 -12.66
CA LEU A 220 -13.76 -16.60 -11.81
C LEU A 220 -12.42 -16.37 -12.52
N LEU A 221 -11.47 -15.75 -11.83
CA LEU A 221 -10.10 -15.62 -12.27
C LEU A 221 -9.20 -16.39 -11.29
N LEU A 222 -8.87 -17.62 -11.68
CA LEU A 222 -8.29 -18.62 -10.80
C LEU A 222 -6.80 -18.83 -11.09
N THR A 223 -6.01 -19.09 -10.05
CA THR A 223 -4.62 -19.53 -10.21
C THR A 223 -4.55 -20.91 -10.86
N ARG A 224 -3.42 -21.20 -11.52
CA ARG A 224 -3.18 -22.45 -12.27
C ARG A 224 -3.44 -23.75 -11.51
N TRP A 225 -3.43 -23.71 -10.18
CA TRP A 225 -3.55 -24.88 -9.31
C TRP A 225 -4.93 -25.00 -8.67
N HIS A 226 -5.77 -23.98 -8.80
CA HIS A 226 -7.09 -23.98 -8.21
C HIS A 226 -8.06 -24.75 -9.13
N PRO A 227 -8.72 -25.79 -8.62
CA PRO A 227 -9.70 -26.54 -9.42
C PRO A 227 -10.83 -25.62 -9.87
N VAL A 228 -11.14 -25.65 -11.16
CA VAL A 228 -12.30 -24.94 -11.69
C VAL A 228 -13.57 -25.65 -11.18
N PRO A 229 -14.54 -24.93 -10.60
CA PRO A 229 -15.77 -25.54 -10.13
C PRO A 229 -16.52 -26.20 -11.28
N GLU A 230 -17.17 -27.34 -11.05
CA GLU A 230 -17.85 -28.12 -12.12
C GLU A 230 -18.94 -27.32 -12.83
N GLU A 231 -19.57 -26.36 -12.15
CA GLU A 231 -20.57 -25.46 -12.72
C GLU A 231 -19.98 -24.33 -13.58
N ALA A 232 -18.66 -24.12 -13.58
CA ALA A 232 -18.02 -23.02 -14.28
C ALA A 232 -17.46 -23.47 -15.64
N VAL A 233 -17.59 -22.62 -16.65
CA VAL A 233 -17.09 -22.88 -18.00
C VAL A 233 -15.81 -22.11 -18.23
N VAL A 234 -14.71 -22.80 -18.52
CA VAL A 234 -13.43 -22.16 -18.86
C VAL A 234 -13.58 -21.40 -20.18
N VAL A 235 -13.17 -20.12 -20.19
CA VAL A 235 -13.27 -19.22 -21.34
C VAL A 235 -11.89 -18.91 -21.92
N ALA A 236 -10.88 -18.72 -21.05
CA ALA A 236 -9.53 -18.40 -21.46
C ALA A 236 -8.50 -18.81 -20.40
N TRP A 237 -7.23 -18.85 -20.78
CA TRP A 237 -6.11 -19.00 -19.86
C TRP A 237 -4.98 -18.04 -20.21
N SER A 238 -4.17 -17.71 -19.22
CA SER A 238 -2.92 -16.97 -19.40
C SER A 238 -1.80 -17.91 -19.80
N GLU A 239 -1.19 -17.68 -20.97
CA GLU A 239 -0.02 -18.45 -21.41
C GLU A 239 1.21 -18.22 -20.51
N ARG A 240 1.28 -17.06 -19.83
CA ARG A 240 2.44 -16.68 -19.00
C ARG A 240 2.33 -17.16 -17.56
N THR A 241 1.14 -17.11 -16.97
CA THR A 241 0.93 -17.43 -15.54
C THR A 241 0.19 -18.76 -15.33
N GLY A 242 -0.47 -19.28 -16.37
CA GLY A 242 -1.37 -20.43 -16.27
C GLY A 242 -2.67 -20.14 -15.53
N GLU A 243 -2.95 -18.87 -15.18
CA GLU A 243 -4.23 -18.47 -14.59
C GLU A 243 -5.38 -18.75 -15.56
N VAL A 244 -6.54 -19.11 -15.01
CA VAL A 244 -7.72 -19.54 -15.75
C VAL A 244 -8.84 -18.53 -15.55
N LEU A 245 -9.44 -18.08 -16.64
CA LEU A 245 -10.70 -17.33 -16.62
C LEU A 245 -11.83 -18.31 -16.89
N ALA A 246 -12.78 -18.40 -15.96
CA ALA A 246 -14.00 -19.16 -16.11
C ALA A 246 -15.24 -18.29 -15.89
N ARG A 247 -16.33 -18.64 -16.54
CA ARG A 247 -17.63 -18.00 -16.40
C ARG A 247 -18.54 -18.85 -15.51
N VAL A 248 -19.32 -18.21 -14.65
CA VAL A 248 -20.30 -18.85 -13.78
C VAL A 248 -21.71 -18.38 -14.11
N GLY A 249 -22.65 -19.33 -14.17
CA GLY A 249 -24.03 -19.11 -14.65
C GLY A 249 -24.13 -19.17 -16.16
#